data_AF-A0A8H5LHC3-F1
#
_entry.id   AF-A0A8H5LHC3-F1
#
_cell.length_a   1.000
_cell.length_b   1.000
_cell.length_c   1.000
_cell.angle_alpha   90.00
_cell.angle_beta   90.00
_cell.angle_gamma   90.00
#
_symmetry.space_group_name_H-M   'P 1'
#
loop_
_entity.id
_entity.type
_entity.pdbx_description
1 polymer ?
#
loop_
_entity_poly.entity_id
_entity_poly.type
_entity_poly.pdbx_seq_one_letter_code
_entity_poly.pdbx_strand_id
1 'polypeptide(L)'
;MFRGFELRQFGINYRGSSLTLDEVFGDKNERVDSYRSGDDGTVRAGDRAPDAPGLTRLSSDNPDTQAVAIFELLNTFQHTALIFPGSSGDKFSTDMLECLREYPSNAVKTLVLLPESSTSFSAKSAAVLVDTKGYAYTHYGVSWDRPMVVIVRPDGYIGALVTSGKKEICQYFSGIFS
;
A
#
# COMPACT_ATOMS: atom_id res chain seq x y z
N MET A 1 -33.49 -1.57 -14.56
CA MET A 1 -33.29 -1.77 -13.11
C MET A 1 -31.80 -1.62 -12.84
N PHE A 2 -31.37 -0.52 -12.23
CA PHE A 2 -29.97 -0.32 -11.83
C PHE A 2 -29.78 -0.86 -10.42
N ARG A 3 -28.75 -1.68 -10.18
CA ARG A 3 -28.38 -2.11 -8.82
C ARG A 3 -27.58 -0.99 -8.16
N GLY A 4 -27.95 -0.63 -6.94
CA GLY A 4 -27.25 0.39 -6.17
C GLY A 4 -25.82 -0.02 -5.81
N PHE A 5 -25.02 0.97 -5.40
CA PHE A 5 -23.59 0.81 -5.15
C PHE A 5 -23.33 -0.13 -3.96
N GLU A 6 -24.21 -0.08 -2.95
CA GLU A 6 -24.18 -0.90 -1.74
C GLU A 6 -24.23 -2.42 -2.04
N LEU A 7 -24.82 -2.83 -3.16
CA LEU A 7 -24.90 -4.24 -3.57
C LEU A 7 -23.62 -4.75 -4.26
N ARG A 8 -22.66 -3.88 -4.54
CA ARG A 8 -21.37 -4.25 -5.16
C ARG A 8 -20.35 -4.78 -4.15
N GLN A 9 -20.64 -4.65 -2.85
CA GLN A 9 -19.79 -5.10 -1.74
C GLN A 9 -18.41 -4.45 -1.68
N PHE A 10 -18.18 -3.36 -2.43
CA PHE A 10 -16.91 -2.63 -2.43
C PHE A 10 -16.70 -1.77 -1.18
N GLY A 11 -17.77 -1.38 -0.48
CA GLY A 11 -17.68 -0.59 0.75
C GLY A 11 -17.50 -1.40 2.04
N ILE A 12 -17.39 -2.74 1.96
CA ILE A 12 -17.07 -3.58 3.11
C ILE A 12 -15.66 -3.23 3.60
N ASN A 13 -15.50 -2.99 4.90
CA ASN A 13 -14.24 -2.61 5.53
C ASN A 13 -14.08 -3.24 6.93
N TYR A 14 -12.84 -3.20 7.43
CA TYR A 14 -12.43 -3.66 8.77
C TYR A 14 -11.85 -2.53 9.62
N ARG A 15 -12.23 -1.26 9.34
CA ARG A 15 -11.73 -0.08 10.04
C ARG A 15 -11.94 -0.24 11.56
N GLY A 16 -10.93 0.10 12.36
CA GLY A 16 -10.98 0.03 13.83
C GLY A 16 -10.82 -1.38 14.44
N SER A 17 -10.67 -2.42 13.62
CA SER A 17 -10.37 -3.77 14.11
C SER A 17 -8.93 -3.89 14.63
N SER A 18 -8.66 -4.89 15.47
CA SER A 18 -7.31 -5.18 15.98
C SER A 18 -6.33 -5.63 14.89
N LEU A 19 -6.82 -5.94 13.69
CA LEU A 19 -6.03 -6.31 12.51
C LEU A 19 -5.59 -5.09 11.69
N THR A 20 -5.91 -3.88 12.14
CA THR A 20 -5.61 -2.63 11.43
C THR A 20 -4.76 -1.68 12.26
N LEU A 21 -3.84 -0.98 11.59
CA LEU A 21 -3.04 0.12 12.18
C LEU A 21 -3.08 1.32 11.23
N ASP A 22 -3.70 2.41 11.67
CA ASP A 22 -3.83 3.63 10.87
C ASP A 22 -3.16 4.80 11.60
N GLU A 23 -2.04 5.31 11.07
CA GLU A 23 -1.40 6.52 11.58
C GLU A 23 -1.94 7.81 10.95
N VAL A 24 -2.64 7.70 9.82
CA VAL A 24 -3.18 8.85 9.09
C VAL A 24 -4.49 9.31 9.72
N PHE A 25 -5.33 8.35 10.12
CA PHE A 25 -6.64 8.59 10.72
C PHE A 25 -6.73 7.92 12.09
N GLY A 26 -6.42 8.68 13.15
CA GLY A 26 -6.32 8.17 14.52
C GLY A 26 -7.65 7.93 15.26
N ASP A 27 -8.80 8.24 14.67
CA ASP A 27 -10.09 8.10 15.36
C ASP A 27 -10.64 6.67 15.23
N LYS A 28 -10.49 5.89 16.32
CA LYS A 28 -11.02 4.52 16.42
C LYS A 28 -12.53 4.46 16.63
N ASN A 29 -13.19 5.59 16.91
CA ASN A 29 -14.61 5.69 17.22
C ASN A 29 -15.46 6.25 16.07
N GLU A 30 -14.91 6.35 14.87
CA GLU A 30 -15.69 6.75 13.70
C GLU A 30 -16.85 5.76 13.49
N ARG A 31 -18.08 6.29 13.43
CA ARG A 31 -19.26 5.52 13.02
C ARG A 31 -19.20 5.33 11.51
N VAL A 32 -18.51 4.29 11.07
CA VAL A 32 -18.36 3.95 9.66
C VAL A 32 -19.60 3.20 9.17
N ASP A 33 -20.17 3.63 8.05
CA ASP A 33 -21.15 2.82 7.32
C ASP A 33 -20.42 1.63 6.68
N SER A 34 -20.68 0.43 7.19
CA SER A 34 -20.02 -0.82 6.78
C SER A 34 -20.19 -1.19 5.29
N TYR A 35 -21.03 -0.46 4.54
CA TYR A 35 -21.30 -0.69 3.13
C TYR A 35 -20.92 0.49 2.23
N ARG A 36 -20.45 1.62 2.79
CA ARG A 36 -20.16 2.86 2.05
C ARG A 36 -18.75 3.41 2.29
N SER A 37 -17.82 2.62 2.83
CA SER A 37 -16.42 3.01 2.85
C SER A 37 -15.91 3.34 1.45
N GLY A 38 -15.13 4.43 1.35
CA GLY A 38 -14.61 4.98 0.10
C GLY A 38 -15.50 6.03 -0.57
N ASP A 39 -16.75 6.22 -0.13
CA ASP A 39 -17.60 7.35 -0.59
C ASP A 39 -17.14 8.69 0.05
N ASP A 40 -16.36 8.62 1.13
CA ASP A 40 -15.70 9.76 1.77
C ASP A 40 -14.44 10.25 1.03
N GLY A 41 -14.04 9.54 -0.03
CA GLY A 41 -12.84 9.85 -0.82
C GLY A 41 -11.53 9.59 -0.07
N THR A 42 -11.56 8.91 1.08
CA THR A 42 -10.38 8.59 1.87
C THR A 42 -10.04 7.11 1.78
N VAL A 43 -8.74 6.81 1.84
CA VAL A 43 -8.23 5.44 1.98
C VAL A 43 -7.72 5.26 3.40
N ARG A 44 -8.24 4.24 4.08
CA ARG A 44 -7.91 3.96 5.48
C ARG A 44 -7.49 2.52 5.69
N ALA A 45 -6.80 2.27 6.79
CA ALA A 45 -6.56 0.89 7.22
C ALA A 45 -7.91 0.21 7.51
N GLY A 46 -8.10 -0.97 6.92
CA GLY A 46 -9.34 -1.71 6.93
C GLY A 46 -10.15 -1.60 5.65
N ASP A 47 -9.85 -0.67 4.75
CA ASP A 47 -10.49 -0.62 3.43
C ASP A 47 -9.89 -1.64 2.47
N ARG A 48 -10.59 -1.91 1.37
CA ARG A 48 -9.99 -2.65 0.24
C ARG A 48 -8.85 -1.83 -0.35
N ALA A 49 -7.74 -2.50 -0.66
CA ALA A 49 -6.63 -1.88 -1.36
C ALA A 49 -7.11 -1.39 -2.73
N PRO A 50 -6.97 -0.08 -3.04
CA PRO A 50 -7.29 0.44 -4.35
C PRO A 50 -6.43 -0.22 -5.43
N ASP A 51 -7.02 -0.50 -6.59
CA ASP A 51 -6.22 -0.90 -7.74
C ASP A 51 -5.54 0.33 -8.36
N ALA A 52 -4.37 0.14 -8.95
CA ALA A 52 -3.66 1.18 -9.70
C ALA A 52 -2.93 0.56 -10.89
N PRO A 53 -3.47 0.69 -12.11
CA PRO A 53 -2.78 0.26 -13.33
C PRO A 53 -1.66 1.25 -13.70
N GLY A 54 -0.84 0.91 -14.71
CA GLY A 54 0.18 1.84 -15.22
C GLY A 54 1.51 1.80 -14.46
N LEU A 55 1.78 0.74 -13.70
CA LEU A 55 3.07 0.54 -13.04
C LEU A 55 4.06 -0.14 -13.97
N THR A 56 5.24 0.43 -14.15
CA THR A 56 6.33 -0.16 -14.95
C THR A 56 7.54 -0.47 -14.08
N ARG A 57 8.31 -1.50 -14.41
CA ARG A 57 9.55 -1.79 -13.66
C ARG A 57 10.63 -0.79 -14.02
N LEU A 58 11.33 -0.24 -13.02
CA LEU A 58 12.42 0.70 -13.27
C LEU A 58 13.62 0.05 -13.98
N SER A 59 13.85 -1.25 -13.77
CA SER A 59 15.05 -1.97 -14.24
C SER A 59 14.92 -2.60 -15.63
N SER A 60 13.86 -2.31 -16.38
CA SER A 60 13.68 -2.90 -17.69
C SER A 60 14.20 -1.96 -18.79
N ASP A 61 15.39 -2.28 -19.30
CA ASP A 61 15.96 -1.72 -20.56
C ASP A 61 15.12 -2.03 -21.81
N ASN A 62 13.98 -2.73 -21.66
CA ASN A 62 13.03 -2.98 -22.73
C ASN A 62 11.86 -2.00 -22.66
N PRO A 63 11.67 -1.16 -23.70
CA PRO A 63 10.56 -0.20 -23.80
C PRO A 63 9.18 -0.87 -23.92
N ASP A 64 9.14 -2.19 -24.13
CA ASP A 64 7.92 -3.01 -24.25
C ASP A 64 7.50 -3.66 -22.92
N THR A 65 8.00 -3.15 -21.79
CA THR A 65 7.62 -3.69 -20.48
C THR A 65 6.17 -3.35 -20.21
N GLN A 66 5.32 -4.36 -20.32
CA GLN A 66 3.90 -4.27 -20.06
C GLN A 66 3.66 -3.64 -18.69
N ALA A 67 2.88 -2.55 -18.69
CA ALA A 67 2.43 -1.94 -17.45
C ALA A 67 1.55 -2.93 -16.69
N VAL A 68 1.80 -3.06 -15.40
CA VAL A 68 1.06 -3.93 -14.49
C VAL A 68 0.17 -3.09 -13.58
N ALA A 69 -0.81 -3.73 -12.96
CA ALA A 69 -1.63 -3.13 -11.93
C ALA A 69 -1.22 -3.61 -10.53
N ILE A 70 -1.48 -2.82 -9.49
CA ILE A 70 -1.23 -3.26 -8.10
C ILE A 70 -1.93 -4.57 -7.81
N PHE A 71 -3.18 -4.73 -8.26
CA PHE A 71 -3.94 -5.95 -8.01
C PHE A 71 -3.25 -7.21 -8.56
N GLU A 72 -2.57 -7.12 -9.70
CA GLU A 72 -1.80 -8.23 -10.30
C GLU A 72 -0.55 -8.59 -9.49
N LEU A 73 -0.08 -7.67 -8.64
CA LEU A 73 1.10 -7.85 -7.80
C LEU A 73 0.75 -8.36 -6.40
N LEU A 74 -0.51 -8.30 -5.99
CA LEU A 74 -0.99 -8.88 -4.75
C LEU A 74 -1.07 -10.41 -4.86
N ASN A 75 -0.97 -11.10 -3.74
CA ASN A 75 -1.15 -12.54 -3.68
C ASN A 75 -1.89 -12.96 -2.41
N THR A 76 -2.38 -14.19 -2.39
CA THR A 76 -3.28 -14.69 -1.34
C THR A 76 -2.57 -15.28 -0.13
N PHE A 77 -1.24 -15.20 -0.06
CA PHE A 77 -0.45 -15.85 0.99
C PHE A 77 0.58 -14.93 1.66
N GLN A 78 0.79 -13.72 1.14
CA GLN A 78 1.75 -12.75 1.66
C GLN A 78 1.08 -11.41 1.90
N HIS A 79 1.59 -10.70 2.90
CA HIS A 79 1.38 -9.27 2.98
C HIS A 79 2.20 -8.59 1.88
N THR A 80 1.67 -7.53 1.28
CA THR A 80 2.40 -6.70 0.32
C THR A 80 2.59 -5.31 0.92
N ALA A 81 3.84 -4.94 1.20
CA ALA A 81 4.21 -3.61 1.65
C ALA A 81 4.52 -2.72 0.43
N LEU A 82 3.69 -1.71 0.21
CA LEU A 82 3.88 -0.66 -0.78
C LEU A 82 4.59 0.51 -0.11
N ILE A 83 5.80 0.82 -0.54
CA ILE A 83 6.62 1.91 0.00
C ILE A 83 6.55 3.08 -0.97
N PHE A 84 6.00 4.19 -0.51
CA PHE A 84 6.03 5.49 -1.16
C PHE A 84 7.14 6.34 -0.51
N PRO A 85 8.25 6.64 -1.20
CA PRO A 85 9.43 7.26 -0.59
C PRO A 85 9.26 8.70 -0.08
N GLY A 86 8.32 9.46 -0.65
CA GLY A 86 8.19 10.90 -0.42
C GLY A 86 9.47 11.69 -0.74
N SER A 87 9.59 12.90 -0.19
CA SER A 87 10.82 13.71 -0.27
C SER A 87 11.98 13.14 0.54
N SER A 88 11.72 12.18 1.44
CA SER A 88 12.76 11.45 2.17
C SER A 88 13.51 10.45 1.28
N GLY A 89 12.94 10.12 0.12
CA GLY A 89 13.61 9.40 -0.96
C GLY A 89 14.20 8.05 -0.57
N ASP A 90 15.43 7.81 -1.04
CA ASP A 90 16.14 6.54 -0.88
C ASP A 90 16.39 6.16 0.59
N LYS A 91 16.58 7.14 1.49
CA LYS A 91 16.88 6.87 2.90
C LYS A 91 15.69 6.20 3.59
N PHE A 92 14.51 6.81 3.52
CA PHE A 92 13.29 6.24 4.12
C PHE A 92 13.01 4.84 3.56
N SER A 93 13.11 4.71 2.24
CA SER A 93 12.84 3.44 1.57
C SER A 93 13.84 2.35 1.98
N THR A 94 15.11 2.69 2.12
CA THR A 94 16.14 1.75 2.59
C THR A 94 15.89 1.30 4.03
N ASP A 95 15.57 2.23 4.93
CA ASP A 95 15.25 1.92 6.33
C ASP A 95 14.03 0.98 6.43
N MET A 96 12.99 1.22 5.62
CA MET A 96 11.79 0.37 5.56
C MET A 96 12.10 -0.99 4.96
N LEU A 97 12.95 -1.05 3.92
CA LEU A 97 13.39 -2.31 3.32
C LEU A 97 14.19 -3.15 4.30
N GLU A 98 15.10 -2.56 5.08
CA GLU A 98 15.84 -3.25 6.13
C GLU A 98 14.90 -3.79 7.21
N CYS A 99 13.93 -3.00 7.66
CA CYS A 99 12.90 -3.43 8.58
C CYS A 99 12.11 -4.63 8.05
N LEU A 100 11.62 -4.56 6.81
CA LEU A 100 10.74 -5.59 6.24
C LEU A 100 11.49 -6.89 5.92
N ARG A 101 12.82 -6.83 5.77
CA ARG A 101 13.69 -8.01 5.59
C ARG A 101 13.82 -8.88 6.83
N GLU A 102 13.44 -8.38 8.00
CA GLU A 102 13.37 -9.17 9.23
C GLU A 102 12.24 -10.21 9.19
N TYR A 103 11.26 -10.02 8.30
CA TYR A 103 10.15 -10.95 8.11
C TYR A 103 10.46 -11.98 7.00
N PRO A 104 9.90 -13.21 7.10
CA PRO A 104 10.10 -14.23 6.08
C PRO A 104 9.66 -13.73 4.69
N SER A 105 10.49 -13.97 3.67
CA SER A 105 10.20 -13.54 2.28
C SER A 105 8.99 -14.25 1.67
N ASN A 106 8.58 -15.39 2.24
CA ASN A 106 7.35 -16.09 1.90
C ASN A 106 6.11 -15.52 2.62
N ALA A 107 6.25 -14.56 3.54
CA ALA A 107 5.17 -13.94 4.30
C ALA A 107 4.99 -12.44 4.00
N VAL A 108 6.06 -11.73 3.64
CA VAL A 108 6.03 -10.30 3.31
C VAL A 108 6.76 -10.04 1.99
N LYS A 109 6.04 -9.44 1.04
CA LYS A 109 6.54 -8.95 -0.24
C LYS A 109 6.67 -7.43 -0.16
N THR A 110 7.77 -6.89 -0.65
CA THR A 110 8.00 -5.43 -0.63
C THR A 110 8.09 -4.86 -2.04
N LEU A 111 7.37 -3.78 -2.28
CA LEU A 111 7.34 -3.02 -3.52
C LEU A 111 7.65 -1.55 -3.22
N VAL A 112 8.58 -0.96 -3.96
CA VAL A 112 8.84 0.49 -3.89
C VAL A 112 8.15 1.14 -5.08
N LEU A 113 7.28 2.11 -4.81
CA LEU A 113 6.52 2.85 -5.82
C LEU A 113 7.11 4.26 -5.95
N LEU A 114 7.65 4.57 -7.11
CA LEU A 114 8.23 5.87 -7.43
C LEU A 114 7.25 6.70 -8.26
N PRO A 115 7.26 8.03 -8.14
CA PRO A 115 6.49 8.90 -9.04
C PRO A 115 7.07 8.86 -10.46
N GLU A 116 6.27 9.26 -11.45
CA GLU A 116 6.64 9.28 -12.88
C GLU A 116 7.99 9.97 -13.17
N SER A 117 8.32 11.01 -12.43
CA SER A 117 9.56 11.80 -12.62
C SER A 117 10.84 11.09 -12.16
N SER A 118 10.75 9.93 -11.52
CA SER A 118 11.90 9.24 -10.93
C SER A 118 12.62 8.36 -11.95
N THR A 119 13.92 8.61 -12.12
CA THR A 119 14.75 7.95 -13.13
C THR A 119 15.73 6.94 -12.55
N SER A 120 15.96 6.94 -11.24
CA SER A 120 16.85 5.99 -10.58
C SER A 120 16.44 5.77 -9.13
N PHE A 121 16.77 4.60 -8.61
CA PHE A 121 16.60 4.23 -7.21
C PHE A 121 17.64 3.16 -6.87
N SER A 122 18.40 3.38 -5.79
CA SER A 122 19.62 2.61 -5.53
C SER A 122 19.38 1.28 -4.78
N ALA A 123 18.17 1.04 -4.24
CA ALA A 123 17.98 -0.12 -3.36
C ALA A 123 17.81 -1.43 -4.15
N LYS A 124 18.74 -2.37 -3.92
CA LYS A 124 18.86 -3.64 -4.66
C LYS A 124 17.98 -4.79 -4.14
N SER A 125 17.11 -4.55 -3.15
CA SER A 125 16.43 -5.60 -2.39
C SER A 125 14.91 -5.64 -2.52
N ALA A 126 14.30 -4.84 -3.41
CA ALA A 126 12.87 -4.89 -3.69
C ALA A 126 12.58 -4.64 -5.16
N ALA A 127 11.38 -5.03 -5.60
CA ALA A 127 10.89 -4.63 -6.91
C ALA A 127 10.53 -3.14 -6.87
N VAL A 128 11.16 -2.38 -7.76
CA VAL A 128 10.96 -0.94 -7.90
C VAL A 128 10.07 -0.71 -9.11
N LEU A 129 8.95 -0.04 -8.88
CA LEU A 129 7.97 0.28 -9.89
C LEU A 129 7.81 1.79 -10.00
N VAL A 130 7.59 2.27 -11.21
CA VAL A 130 7.31 3.67 -11.51
C VAL A 130 5.82 3.80 -11.81
N ASP A 131 5.15 4.69 -11.09
CA ASP A 131 3.76 5.04 -11.31
C ASP A 131 3.64 6.03 -12.46
N THR A 132 3.64 5.51 -13.70
CA THR A 132 3.68 6.32 -14.94
C THR A 132 2.40 7.10 -15.22
N LYS A 133 1.33 6.83 -14.47
CA LYS A 133 0.03 7.48 -14.62
C LYS A 133 -0.43 8.23 -13.37
N GLY A 134 0.33 8.15 -12.28
CA GLY A 134 -0.03 8.75 -10.99
C GLY A 134 -1.21 8.07 -10.30
N TYR A 135 -1.65 6.89 -10.75
CA TYR A 135 -2.83 6.22 -10.20
C TYR A 135 -2.56 5.65 -8.81
N ALA A 136 -1.35 5.14 -8.55
CA ALA A 136 -1.04 4.60 -7.23
C ALA A 136 -1.01 5.73 -6.19
N TYR A 137 -0.33 6.85 -6.49
CA TYR A 137 -0.32 8.00 -5.59
C TYR A 137 -1.72 8.59 -5.37
N THR A 138 -2.49 8.76 -6.45
CA THR A 138 -3.84 9.31 -6.38
C THR A 138 -4.79 8.40 -5.60
N HIS A 139 -4.85 7.13 -5.97
CA HIS A 139 -5.85 6.21 -5.40
C HIS A 139 -5.56 5.85 -3.95
N TYR A 140 -4.29 5.83 -3.52
CA TYR A 140 -3.93 5.62 -2.12
C TYR A 140 -3.89 6.92 -1.30
N GLY A 141 -4.18 8.08 -1.91
CA GLY A 141 -4.19 9.37 -1.22
C GLY A 141 -2.82 9.79 -0.69
N VAL A 142 -1.74 9.38 -1.36
CA VAL A 142 -0.36 9.67 -0.94
C VAL A 142 0.16 10.90 -1.67
N SER A 143 0.61 11.91 -0.91
CA SER A 143 1.30 13.06 -1.49
C SER A 143 2.72 12.70 -1.91
N TRP A 144 3.19 13.23 -3.05
CA TRP A 144 4.52 12.95 -3.60
C TRP A 144 5.69 13.33 -2.68
N ASP A 145 5.46 14.25 -1.75
CA ASP A 145 6.44 14.76 -0.79
C ASP A 145 6.47 14.00 0.54
N ARG A 146 5.43 13.21 0.84
CA ARG A 146 5.29 12.55 2.14
C ARG A 146 5.60 11.06 2.05
N PRO A 147 6.52 10.54 2.87
CA PRO A 147 6.77 9.10 2.92
C PRO A 147 5.59 8.37 3.55
N MET A 148 5.24 7.21 2.99
CA MET A 148 4.21 6.34 3.53
C MET A 148 4.50 4.88 3.18
N VAL A 149 4.23 3.97 4.10
CA VAL A 149 4.14 2.54 3.85
C VAL A 149 2.70 2.10 3.98
N VAL A 150 2.18 1.46 2.93
CA VAL A 150 0.85 0.83 2.94
C VAL A 150 1.06 -0.68 2.98
N ILE A 151 0.55 -1.34 4.01
CA ILE A 151 0.61 -2.80 4.12
C ILE A 151 -0.73 -3.38 3.70
N VAL A 152 -0.73 -4.11 2.60
CA VAL A 152 -1.88 -4.85 2.08
C VAL A 152 -1.83 -6.29 2.57
N ARG A 153 -2.94 -6.78 3.13
CA ARG A 153 -3.12 -8.14 3.63
C ARG A 153 -3.31 -9.12 2.46
N PRO A 154 -3.10 -10.43 2.69
CA PRO A 154 -3.32 -11.45 1.66
C PRO A 154 -4.75 -11.51 1.10
N ASP A 155 -5.74 -10.99 1.82
CA ASP A 155 -7.14 -10.90 1.39
C ASP A 155 -7.47 -9.62 0.60
N GLY A 156 -6.46 -8.80 0.30
CA GLY A 156 -6.60 -7.57 -0.50
C GLY A 156 -7.09 -6.36 0.29
N TYR A 157 -7.14 -6.44 1.62
CA TYR A 157 -7.48 -5.31 2.50
C TYR A 157 -6.24 -4.61 3.01
N ILE A 158 -6.32 -3.30 3.22
CA ILE A 158 -5.26 -2.53 3.85
C ILE A 158 -5.22 -2.91 5.33
N GLY A 159 -4.10 -3.47 5.77
CA GLY A 159 -3.83 -3.74 7.17
C GLY A 159 -3.20 -2.55 7.87
N ALA A 160 -2.32 -1.81 7.20
CA ALA A 160 -1.70 -0.64 7.82
C ALA A 160 -1.43 0.53 6.87
N LEU A 161 -1.56 1.73 7.42
CA LEU A 161 -1.03 2.99 6.86
C LEU A 161 -0.01 3.54 7.86
N VAL A 162 1.26 3.54 7.47
CA VAL A 162 2.39 3.91 8.33
C VAL A 162 3.14 5.10 7.73
N THR A 163 3.32 6.15 8.52
CA THR A 163 4.08 7.36 8.17
C THR A 163 5.31 7.54 9.05
N SER A 164 5.33 6.95 10.26
CA SER A 164 6.36 7.16 11.27
C SER A 164 7.57 6.23 11.10
N GLY A 165 7.36 5.03 10.54
CA GLY A 165 8.43 4.13 10.08
C GLY A 165 8.46 2.76 10.76
N LYS A 166 9.67 2.28 11.10
CA LYS A 166 9.94 0.88 11.48
C LYS A 166 9.13 0.41 12.70
N LYS A 167 9.02 1.25 13.73
CA LYS A 167 8.39 0.85 15.00
C LYS A 167 6.93 0.43 14.78
N GLU A 168 6.21 1.14 13.94
CA GLU A 168 4.80 0.92 13.66
C GLU A 168 4.58 -0.25 12.71
N ILE A 169 5.51 -0.50 11.78
CA ILE A 169 5.55 -1.75 11.03
C ILE A 169 5.71 -2.95 11.97
N CYS A 170 6.66 -2.88 12.92
CA CYS A 170 6.84 -3.92 13.93
C CYS A 170 5.61 -4.10 14.81
N GLN A 171 4.97 -3.00 15.22
CA GLN A 171 3.74 -3.04 16.00
C GLN A 171 2.62 -3.77 15.23
N TYR A 172 2.40 -3.42 13.96
CA TYR A 172 1.40 -4.08 13.11
C TYR A 172 1.66 -5.59 13.00
N PHE A 173 2.88 -5.97 12.64
CA PHE A 173 3.21 -7.37 12.43
C PHE A 173 3.29 -8.20 13.71
N SER A 174 3.54 -7.59 14.88
CA SER A 174 3.48 -8.31 16.16
C SER A 174 2.09 -8.86 16.49
N GLY A 175 1.03 -8.27 15.94
CA GLY A 175 -0.35 -8.76 16.06
C GLY A 175 -0.70 -9.87 15.07
N ILE A 176 0.20 -10.20 14.14
CA ILE A 176 -0.05 -11.10 13.00
C ILE A 176 0.87 -12.31 13.04
N PHE A 177 2.17 -12.07 13.23
CA PHE A 177 3.19 -13.10 13.32
C PHE A 177 3.51 -13.34 14.80
N SER A 178 3.34 -14.59 15.24
CA SER A 178 3.66 -15.08 16.57
C SER A 178 5.01 -15.78 16.61
#